data_AF-A0A917L9H0-F1
#
_entry.id   AF-A0A917L9H0-F1
#
_cell.length_a   1.000
_cell.length_b   1.000
_cell.length_c   1.000
_cell.angle_alpha   90.00
_cell.angle_beta   90.00
_cell.angle_gamma   90.00
#
_symmetry.space_group_name_H-M   'P 1'
#
loop_
_entity.id
_entity.type
_entity.pdbx_description
1 polymer ?
#
loop_
_entity_poly.entity_id
_entity_poly.type
_entity_poly.pdbx_seq_one_letter_code
_entity_poly.pdbx_strand_id
1 'polypeptide(L)'
;MTRTARPSTEAILAALPGLAPYARDAVVLHPVRGEPDCGDSSIGGPLLWPSDEPWPACSLPDVGSPAGVPATAMVPVAQIFRRDAPGPWWPADIDLLQILWCPNEHWDPPAQQADVSPVIEVRWRRAADVTSRLTAPPPPSRYDEDGYLPQACSITAEHLADFPYREELPPGLRPRLAELVRESGDGGDVITRVAGWKLGGWPTWHLAYPAVFRCGDCGTDMTLLFTVASDGETGVVVGRWGDLRIFACPADHRHAFQVDLH
;
A
#
# COMPACT_ATOMS: atom_id res chain seq x y z
N MET A 1 -18.23 -7.22 -16.18
CA MET A 1 -17.59 -6.33 -17.17
C MET A 1 -16.19 -6.86 -17.38
N THR A 2 -15.81 -7.18 -18.60
CA THR A 2 -14.46 -7.65 -18.94
C THR A 2 -13.51 -6.47 -18.78
N ARG A 3 -12.74 -6.43 -17.68
CA ARG A 3 -11.75 -5.38 -17.43
C ARG A 3 -10.78 -5.32 -18.62
N THR A 4 -10.70 -4.20 -19.31
CA THR A 4 -9.72 -4.03 -20.39
C THR A 4 -8.32 -4.19 -19.81
N ALA A 5 -7.50 -5.03 -20.45
CA ALA A 5 -6.13 -5.26 -20.03
C ALA A 5 -5.29 -4.00 -20.27
N ARG A 6 -4.45 -3.64 -19.30
CA ARG A 6 -3.48 -2.56 -19.44
C ARG A 6 -2.50 -2.91 -20.57
N PRO A 7 -2.22 -1.99 -21.52
CA PRO A 7 -1.16 -2.20 -22.51
C PRO A 7 0.20 -2.45 -21.82
N SER A 8 1.09 -3.21 -22.46
CA SER A 8 2.42 -3.45 -21.89
C SER A 8 3.23 -2.15 -21.79
N THR A 9 4.23 -2.14 -20.91
CA THR A 9 5.16 -1.00 -20.77
C THR A 9 5.80 -0.63 -22.11
N GLU A 10 6.21 -1.62 -22.90
CA GLU A 10 6.82 -1.42 -24.21
C GLU A 10 5.84 -0.77 -25.19
N ALA A 11 4.58 -1.19 -25.18
CA ALA A 11 3.53 -0.61 -26.03
C ALA A 11 3.25 0.85 -25.64
N ILE A 12 3.17 1.15 -24.33
CA ILE A 12 2.97 2.51 -23.82
C ILE A 12 4.14 3.41 -24.23
N LEU A 13 5.38 2.97 -24.04
CA LEU A 13 6.57 3.74 -24.38
C LEU A 13 6.79 3.87 -25.89
N ALA A 14 6.36 2.90 -26.69
CA ALA A 14 6.37 3.02 -28.15
C ALA A 14 5.39 4.10 -28.63
N ALA A 15 4.20 4.18 -28.03
CA ALA A 15 3.19 5.19 -28.38
C ALA A 15 3.54 6.59 -27.86
N LEU A 16 4.11 6.69 -26.64
CA LEU A 16 4.49 7.95 -26.03
C LEU A 16 5.89 7.87 -25.37
N PRO A 17 6.98 7.92 -26.16
CA PRO A 17 8.35 7.77 -25.64
C PRO A 17 8.74 8.80 -24.58
N GLY A 18 8.11 9.98 -24.60
CA GLY A 18 8.34 11.04 -23.61
C GLY A 18 7.95 10.67 -22.17
N LEU A 19 7.25 9.56 -21.95
CA LEU A 19 6.97 9.03 -20.61
C LEU A 19 8.14 8.33 -19.95
N ALA A 20 9.16 7.89 -20.70
CA ALA A 20 10.26 7.08 -20.17
C ALA A 20 10.95 7.68 -18.92
N PRO A 21 11.22 9.00 -18.84
CA PRO A 21 11.82 9.61 -17.64
C PRO A 21 10.93 9.61 -16.40
N TYR A 22 9.65 9.31 -16.55
CA TYR A 22 8.65 9.32 -15.47
C TYR A 22 8.22 7.90 -15.08
N ALA A 23 8.77 6.87 -15.74
CA ALA A 23 8.54 5.49 -15.36
C ALA A 23 9.09 5.22 -13.95
N ARG A 24 8.29 4.59 -13.10
CA ARG A 24 8.74 4.06 -11.80
C ARG A 24 8.47 2.57 -11.74
N ASP A 25 9.40 1.81 -11.17
CA ASP A 25 9.18 0.40 -10.90
C ASP A 25 8.01 0.24 -9.92
N ALA A 26 7.16 -0.75 -10.18
CA ALA A 26 6.09 -1.15 -9.31
C ALA A 26 5.89 -2.67 -9.36
N VAL A 27 5.31 -3.21 -8.29
CA VAL A 27 4.82 -4.59 -8.23
C VAL A 27 3.35 -4.57 -7.87
N VAL A 28 2.52 -5.13 -8.74
CA VAL A 28 1.11 -5.42 -8.43
C VAL A 28 1.04 -6.80 -7.79
N LEU A 29 0.36 -6.87 -6.65
CA LEU A 29 0.17 -8.09 -5.90
C LEU A 29 -1.23 -8.63 -6.19
N HIS A 30 -1.30 -9.90 -6.58
CA HIS A 30 -2.55 -10.59 -6.88
C HIS A 30 -2.83 -11.59 -5.76
N PRO A 31 -3.64 -11.22 -4.76
CA PRO A 31 -4.00 -12.11 -3.66
C PRO A 31 -4.92 -13.23 -4.13
N VAL A 32 -4.77 -14.38 -3.48
CA VAL A 32 -5.68 -15.53 -3.55
C VAL A 32 -5.81 -16.10 -2.15
N ARG A 33 -7.04 -16.34 -1.68
CA ARG A 33 -7.28 -16.93 -0.36
C ARG A 33 -6.49 -18.22 -0.17
N GLY A 34 -5.87 -18.35 0.99
CA GLY A 34 -5.03 -19.50 1.30
C GLY A 34 -4.51 -19.48 2.73
N GLU A 35 -3.57 -20.36 3.01
CA GLU A 35 -2.95 -20.52 4.34
C GLU A 35 -1.43 -20.28 4.23
N PRO A 36 -0.98 -19.03 3.96
CA PRO A 36 0.43 -18.70 3.88
C PRO A 36 1.13 -18.90 5.23
N ASP A 37 2.39 -19.29 5.22
CA ASP A 37 3.23 -19.33 6.42
C ASP A 37 3.80 -17.94 6.73
N CYS A 38 4.26 -17.75 7.96
CA CYS A 38 4.97 -16.53 8.36
C CYS A 38 6.24 -16.28 7.55
N GLY A 39 6.82 -17.30 6.91
CA GLY A 39 7.95 -17.18 6.00
C GLY A 39 7.58 -16.68 4.60
N ASP A 40 6.28 -16.58 4.27
CA ASP A 40 5.81 -16.21 2.94
C ASP A 40 5.45 -14.72 2.85
N SER A 41 5.55 -14.18 1.63
CA SER A 41 4.85 -12.92 1.33
C SER A 41 3.35 -13.18 1.27
N SER A 42 2.55 -12.36 1.94
CA SER A 42 1.11 -12.56 2.07
C SER A 42 0.35 -11.27 2.35
N ILE A 43 -0.96 -11.30 2.14
CA ILE A 43 -1.93 -10.30 2.60
C ILE A 43 -2.80 -10.94 3.69
N GLY A 44 -3.01 -10.26 4.82
CA GLY A 44 -3.78 -10.78 5.95
C GLY A 44 -3.23 -12.04 6.63
N GLY A 45 -2.08 -12.55 6.18
CA GLY A 45 -1.45 -13.76 6.68
C GLY A 45 -0.67 -13.56 7.98
N PRO A 46 -0.17 -14.65 8.58
CA PRO A 46 0.69 -14.57 9.76
C PRO A 46 2.00 -13.83 9.45
N LEU A 47 2.47 -13.03 10.41
CA LEU A 47 3.73 -12.29 10.29
C LEU A 47 4.91 -13.09 10.87
N LEU A 48 6.09 -12.95 10.25
CA LEU A 48 7.37 -13.27 10.88
C LEU A 48 7.68 -12.22 11.95
N TRP A 49 7.04 -12.39 13.12
CA TRP A 49 7.18 -11.47 14.24
C TRP A 49 8.08 -12.06 15.34
N PRO A 50 9.07 -11.30 15.84
CA PRO A 50 9.96 -11.78 16.90
C PRO A 50 9.22 -11.91 18.24
N SER A 51 9.53 -12.94 19.02
CA SER A 51 8.82 -13.25 20.28
C SER A 51 9.13 -12.29 21.43
N ASP A 52 10.22 -11.54 21.33
CA ASP A 52 10.68 -10.55 22.31
C ASP A 52 10.23 -9.12 22.00
N GLU A 53 9.60 -8.88 20.84
CA GLU A 53 9.00 -7.59 20.50
C GLU A 53 7.50 -7.57 20.80
N PRO A 54 7.02 -6.57 21.55
CA PRO A 54 5.58 -6.41 21.78
C PRO A 54 4.80 -6.30 20.47
N TRP A 55 3.68 -7.02 20.39
CA TRP A 55 2.76 -6.90 19.26
C TRP A 55 2.16 -5.47 19.22
N PRO A 56 2.06 -4.82 18.04
CA PRO A 56 1.52 -3.47 17.94
C PRO A 56 0.06 -3.42 18.41
N ALA A 57 -0.28 -2.40 19.19
CA ALA A 57 -1.63 -2.19 19.69
C ALA A 57 -2.04 -0.72 19.54
N CYS A 58 -3.28 -0.49 19.13
CA CYS A 58 -3.85 0.85 18.97
C CYS A 58 -4.64 1.27 20.22
N SER A 59 -4.22 2.36 20.84
CA SER A 59 -4.89 3.00 21.98
C SER A 59 -5.69 4.26 21.61
N LEU A 60 -5.76 4.59 20.32
CA LEU A 60 -6.47 5.78 19.86
C LEU A 60 -7.99 5.58 19.93
N PRO A 61 -8.75 6.66 20.19
CA PRO A 61 -10.22 6.64 20.07
C PRO A 61 -10.63 6.31 18.64
N ASP A 62 -11.66 5.48 18.46
CA ASP A 62 -12.19 5.06 17.16
C ASP A 62 -13.69 5.40 17.06
N VAL A 63 -14.30 5.18 15.90
CA VAL A 63 -15.71 5.51 15.65
C VAL A 63 -16.65 4.80 16.63
N GLY A 64 -16.31 3.57 17.04
CA GLY A 64 -17.11 2.75 17.94
C GLY A 64 -16.82 2.97 19.42
N SER A 65 -15.65 3.52 19.77
CA SER A 65 -15.12 3.55 21.13
C SER A 65 -14.42 4.87 21.49
N PRO A 66 -14.82 5.54 22.59
CA PRO A 66 -14.20 6.79 23.03
C PRO A 66 -12.80 6.57 23.63
N ALA A 67 -12.14 7.69 23.98
CA ALA A 67 -10.87 7.66 24.70
C ALA A 67 -10.96 6.91 26.05
N GLY A 68 -9.88 6.21 26.43
CA GLY A 68 -9.77 5.49 27.70
C GLY A 68 -10.18 4.02 27.65
N VAL A 69 -10.64 3.52 26.50
CA VAL A 69 -10.83 2.09 26.25
C VAL A 69 -9.46 1.40 26.13
N PRO A 70 -9.28 0.16 26.64
CA PRO A 70 -8.01 -0.57 26.52
C PRO A 70 -7.54 -0.69 25.07
N ALA A 71 -6.23 -0.73 24.82
CA ALA A 71 -5.71 -0.87 23.45
C ALA A 71 -6.15 -2.19 22.79
N THR A 72 -6.35 -2.18 21.47
CA THR A 72 -6.65 -3.39 20.67
C THR A 72 -5.43 -3.79 19.88
N ALA A 73 -5.19 -5.09 19.74
CA ALA A 73 -4.13 -5.59 18.88
C ALA A 73 -4.38 -5.15 17.43
N MET A 74 -3.33 -4.67 16.76
CA MET A 74 -3.40 -4.42 15.33
C MET A 74 -3.41 -5.75 14.56
N VAL A 75 -4.06 -5.78 13.39
CA VAL A 75 -4.12 -6.97 12.55
C VAL A 75 -3.12 -6.87 11.39
N PRO A 76 -2.59 -8.01 10.90
CA PRO A 76 -1.73 -8.03 9.72
C PRO A 76 -2.47 -7.55 8.47
N VAL A 77 -1.85 -6.65 7.71
CA VAL A 77 -2.36 -6.21 6.41
C VAL A 77 -1.53 -6.83 5.30
N ALA A 78 -0.21 -6.66 5.36
CA ALA A 78 0.69 -7.23 4.37
C ALA A 78 2.04 -7.60 5.00
N GLN A 79 2.63 -8.67 4.48
CA GLN A 79 4.02 -9.03 4.68
C GLN A 79 4.65 -9.28 3.33
N ILE A 80 5.71 -8.56 2.99
CA ILE A 80 6.39 -8.70 1.70
C ILE A 80 7.88 -8.91 1.94
N PHE A 81 8.40 -9.98 1.34
CA PHE A 81 9.84 -10.24 1.29
C PHE A 81 10.44 -9.67 0.01
N ARG A 82 11.66 -9.15 0.12
CA ARG A 82 12.42 -8.59 -1.00
C ARG A 82 12.62 -9.55 -2.16
N ARG A 83 12.75 -10.84 -1.88
CA ARG A 83 12.92 -11.88 -2.90
C ARG A 83 11.67 -12.07 -3.78
N ASP A 84 10.49 -11.75 -3.26
CA ASP A 84 9.21 -11.92 -3.96
C ASP A 84 8.77 -10.64 -4.68
N ALA A 85 9.27 -9.48 -4.24
CA ALA A 85 9.03 -8.18 -4.86
C ALA A 85 10.31 -7.30 -4.86
N PRO A 86 11.31 -7.62 -5.70
CA PRO A 86 12.54 -6.83 -5.82
C PRO A 86 12.27 -5.44 -6.44
N GLY A 87 12.98 -4.42 -5.99
CA GLY A 87 12.89 -3.06 -6.53
C GLY A 87 13.62 -2.00 -5.70
N PRO A 88 13.47 -0.71 -6.04
CA PRO A 88 14.19 0.39 -5.40
C PRO A 88 13.62 0.82 -4.03
N TRP A 89 12.48 0.28 -3.58
CA TRP A 89 11.83 0.64 -2.31
C TRP A 89 12.50 0.03 -1.07
N TRP A 90 13.45 -0.90 -1.23
CA TRP A 90 14.10 -1.58 -0.11
C TRP A 90 15.22 -0.74 0.50
N PRO A 91 15.19 -0.49 1.83
CA PRO A 91 16.34 0.06 2.53
C PRO A 91 17.55 -0.86 2.45
N ALA A 92 18.75 -0.31 2.68
CA ALA A 92 19.96 -1.10 2.77
C ALA A 92 19.84 -2.16 3.89
N ASP A 93 20.23 -3.39 3.57
CA ASP A 93 20.23 -4.56 4.46
C ASP A 93 18.90 -4.98 5.10
N ILE A 94 17.78 -4.47 4.56
CA ILE A 94 16.41 -4.84 4.90
C ILE A 94 15.83 -5.70 3.77
N ASP A 95 15.13 -6.77 4.14
CA ASP A 95 14.54 -7.74 3.21
C ASP A 95 13.09 -8.12 3.54
N LEU A 96 12.48 -7.46 4.54
CA LEU A 96 11.12 -7.70 4.98
C LEU A 96 10.39 -6.39 5.30
N LEU A 97 9.24 -6.19 4.66
CA LEU A 97 8.28 -5.12 4.93
C LEU A 97 7.03 -5.74 5.54
N GLN A 98 6.58 -5.20 6.67
CA GLN A 98 5.35 -5.60 7.34
C GLN A 98 4.46 -4.37 7.56
N ILE A 99 3.19 -4.51 7.24
CA ILE A 99 2.16 -3.49 7.42
C ILE A 99 1.08 -4.10 8.31
N LEU A 100 0.76 -3.40 9.39
CA LEU A 100 -0.33 -3.72 10.28
C LEU A 100 -1.26 -2.51 10.36
N TRP A 101 -2.49 -2.72 10.80
CA TRP A 101 -3.38 -1.61 11.11
C TRP A 101 -4.29 -1.88 12.30
N CYS A 102 -4.83 -0.81 12.88
CA CYS A 102 -5.98 -0.92 13.77
C CYS A 102 -7.17 -1.42 12.95
N PRO A 103 -7.89 -2.47 13.37
CA PRO A 103 -9.06 -2.95 12.64
C PRO A 103 -10.31 -2.09 12.87
N ASN A 104 -10.14 -0.80 13.20
CA ASN A 104 -11.24 0.14 13.47
C ASN A 104 -10.93 1.46 12.77
N GLU A 105 -11.98 2.19 12.39
CA GLU A 105 -11.87 3.50 11.76
C GLU A 105 -11.67 4.61 12.79
N HIS A 106 -10.86 5.62 12.44
CA HIS A 106 -10.53 6.75 13.32
C HIS A 106 -10.89 8.08 12.65
N TRP A 107 -11.65 8.95 13.35
CA TRP A 107 -12.06 10.26 12.82
C TRP A 107 -10.98 11.35 12.87
N ASP A 108 -10.12 11.32 13.88
CA ASP A 108 -9.10 12.36 14.15
C ASP A 108 -7.77 11.70 14.58
N PRO A 109 -7.14 10.92 13.69
CA PRO A 109 -5.86 10.29 14.00
C PRO A 109 -4.71 11.32 13.92
N PRO A 110 -3.49 10.95 14.38
CA PRO A 110 -2.31 11.81 14.23
C PRO A 110 -2.08 12.24 12.77
N ALA A 111 -1.50 13.43 12.56
CA ALA A 111 -1.40 14.09 11.25
C ALA A 111 -0.73 13.28 10.12
N GLN A 112 0.07 12.26 10.46
CA GLN A 112 0.68 11.36 9.48
C GLN A 112 -0.26 10.26 8.96
N GLN A 113 -1.42 10.08 9.59
CA GLN A 113 -2.46 9.11 9.24
C GLN A 113 -3.56 9.82 8.44
N ALA A 114 -4.43 9.05 7.78
CA ALA A 114 -5.57 9.60 7.06
C ALA A 114 -6.81 9.68 7.97
N ASP A 115 -7.57 10.78 7.88
CA ASP A 115 -8.86 10.89 8.56
C ASP A 115 -9.84 9.82 8.06
N VAL A 116 -10.73 9.37 8.95
CA VAL A 116 -11.78 8.38 8.63
C VAL A 116 -11.17 7.11 8.03
N SER A 117 -10.10 6.61 8.65
CA SER A 117 -9.34 5.46 8.17
C SER A 117 -8.73 4.66 9.34
N PRO A 118 -8.28 3.42 9.10
CA PRO A 118 -7.55 2.66 10.10
C PRO A 118 -6.16 3.25 10.32
N VAL A 119 -5.70 3.26 11.57
CA VAL A 119 -4.34 3.71 11.92
C VAL A 119 -3.34 2.62 11.51
N ILE A 120 -2.35 3.00 10.70
CA ILE A 120 -1.37 2.10 10.11
C ILE A 120 -0.08 2.07 10.94
N GLU A 121 0.56 0.90 10.97
CA GLU A 121 1.93 0.70 11.43
C GLU A 121 2.77 0.05 10.32
N VAL A 122 3.96 0.59 10.08
CA VAL A 122 4.92 0.04 9.10
C VAL A 122 6.18 -0.41 9.82
N ARG A 123 6.62 -1.64 9.53
CA ARG A 123 7.82 -2.26 10.10
C ARG A 123 8.75 -2.74 8.99
N TRP A 124 9.98 -2.22 9.03
CA TRP A 124 11.09 -2.68 8.20
C TRP A 124 11.97 -3.60 9.02
N ARG A 125 12.32 -4.77 8.48
CA ARG A 125 13.10 -5.77 9.20
C ARG A 125 14.10 -6.48 8.29
N ARG A 126 15.13 -7.01 8.93
CA ARG A 126 15.88 -8.13 8.37
C ARG A 126 15.27 -9.43 8.89
N ALA A 127 14.78 -10.27 7.99
CA ALA A 127 14.15 -11.53 8.32
C ALA A 127 15.07 -12.46 9.12
N ALA A 128 16.36 -12.46 8.80
CA ALA A 128 17.37 -13.27 9.48
C ALA A 128 17.60 -12.88 10.95
N ASP A 129 17.21 -11.66 11.36
CA ASP A 129 17.35 -11.21 12.75
C ASP A 129 16.22 -11.80 13.63
N VAL A 130 15.13 -12.31 13.04
CA VAL A 130 14.04 -12.99 13.76
C VAL A 130 14.41 -14.44 14.04
N THR A 131 15.15 -14.64 15.14
CA THR A 131 15.64 -15.97 15.55
C THR A 131 14.66 -16.77 16.40
N SER A 132 13.73 -16.08 17.09
CA SER A 132 12.64 -16.69 17.86
C SER A 132 11.32 -16.00 17.51
N ARG A 133 10.29 -16.80 17.19
CA ARG A 133 9.04 -16.31 16.61
C ARG A 133 7.89 -16.31 17.62
N LEU A 134 7.08 -15.26 17.59
CA LEU A 134 5.78 -15.24 18.26
C LEU A 134 4.79 -16.16 17.52
N THR A 135 4.33 -17.23 18.17
CA THR A 135 3.45 -18.23 17.53
C THR A 135 1.96 -18.00 17.74
N ALA A 136 1.59 -17.12 18.68
CA ALA A 136 0.21 -16.80 19.02
C ALA A 136 0.09 -15.29 19.22
N PRO A 137 -0.04 -14.49 18.14
CA PRO A 137 -0.29 -13.07 18.28
C PRO A 137 -1.66 -12.84 18.97
N PRO A 138 -1.79 -11.78 19.78
CA PRO A 138 -3.06 -11.49 20.45
C PRO A 138 -4.14 -11.15 19.42
N PRO A 139 -5.38 -11.66 19.57
CA PRO A 139 -6.49 -11.25 18.72
C PRO A 139 -6.90 -9.80 19.04
N PRO A 140 -7.49 -9.06 18.08
CA PRO A 140 -8.06 -7.76 18.37
C PRO A 140 -9.22 -7.89 19.37
N SER A 141 -9.26 -7.02 20.38
CA SER A 141 -10.33 -6.99 21.38
C SER A 141 -11.57 -6.22 20.90
N ARG A 142 -11.38 -5.36 19.89
CA ARG A 142 -12.41 -4.62 19.17
C ARG A 142 -11.99 -4.46 17.71
N TYR A 143 -12.96 -4.51 16.82
CA TYR A 143 -12.79 -4.34 15.38
C TYR A 143 -14.13 -3.92 14.76
N ASP A 144 -14.05 -3.26 13.61
CA ASP A 144 -15.17 -3.04 12.72
C ASP A 144 -15.47 -4.33 11.96
N GLU A 145 -16.75 -4.70 11.87
CA GLU A 145 -17.17 -5.91 11.16
C GLU A 145 -16.98 -5.75 9.64
N ASP A 146 -16.95 -4.52 9.15
CA ASP A 146 -16.90 -4.20 7.73
C ASP A 146 -15.51 -3.76 7.27
N GLY A 147 -14.72 -4.70 6.73
CA GLY A 147 -13.63 -4.38 5.79
C GLY A 147 -12.22 -4.15 6.36
N TYR A 148 -12.03 -4.03 7.67
CA TYR A 148 -10.69 -3.83 8.28
C TYR A 148 -10.09 -5.10 8.93
N LEU A 149 -10.67 -6.27 8.64
CA LEU A 149 -10.12 -7.58 8.99
C LEU A 149 -9.71 -8.37 7.73
N PRO A 150 -8.47 -8.19 7.23
CA PRO A 150 -7.99 -8.91 6.07
C PRO A 150 -8.02 -10.43 6.28
N GLN A 151 -8.49 -11.16 5.26
CA GLN A 151 -8.41 -12.61 5.15
C GLN A 151 -7.03 -13.03 4.64
N ALA A 152 -6.51 -14.13 5.16
CA ALA A 152 -5.21 -14.65 4.76
C ALA A 152 -5.20 -15.05 3.28
N CYS A 153 -4.26 -14.48 2.54
CA CYS A 153 -4.07 -14.70 1.12
C CYS A 153 -2.59 -14.93 0.82
N SER A 154 -2.31 -15.97 0.05
CA SER A 154 -1.07 -16.06 -0.70
C SER A 154 -1.10 -15.05 -1.83
N ILE A 155 0.07 -14.61 -2.31
CA ILE A 155 0.15 -13.60 -3.37
C ILE A 155 1.02 -14.09 -4.52
N THR A 156 0.70 -13.60 -5.72
CA THR A 156 1.66 -13.58 -6.84
C THR A 156 2.00 -12.13 -7.18
N ALA A 157 3.20 -11.91 -7.70
CA ALA A 157 3.75 -10.59 -7.99
C ALA A 157 3.87 -10.36 -9.51
N GLU A 158 3.34 -9.25 -9.99
CA GLU A 158 3.50 -8.77 -11.36
C GLU A 158 4.33 -7.49 -11.37
N HIS A 159 5.53 -7.55 -11.96
CA HIS A 159 6.40 -6.39 -12.11
C HIS A 159 6.02 -5.57 -13.34
N LEU A 160 5.95 -4.25 -13.17
CA LEU A 160 5.68 -3.32 -14.26
C LEU A 160 6.36 -1.96 -14.06
N ALA A 161 6.40 -1.17 -15.13
CA ALA A 161 6.68 0.25 -15.04
C ALA A 161 5.35 1.01 -14.93
N ASP A 162 5.23 1.78 -13.86
CA ASP A 162 4.08 2.61 -13.57
C ASP A 162 4.34 4.06 -14.00
N PHE A 163 3.28 4.77 -14.37
CA PHE A 163 3.36 6.12 -14.93
C PHE A 163 2.50 7.11 -14.13
N PRO A 164 2.94 8.36 -13.98
CA PRO A 164 2.22 9.35 -13.20
C PRO A 164 0.88 9.71 -13.84
N TYR A 165 0.00 10.26 -13.03
CA TYR A 165 -1.21 10.88 -13.56
C TYR A 165 -0.87 12.09 -14.43
N ARG A 166 -1.69 12.37 -15.44
CA ARG A 166 -1.36 13.35 -16.49
C ARG A 166 -1.07 14.76 -15.94
N GLU A 167 -1.68 15.16 -14.83
CA GLU A 167 -1.47 16.47 -14.19
C GLU A 167 -0.06 16.62 -13.57
N GLU A 168 0.60 15.50 -13.26
CA GLU A 168 1.97 15.46 -12.74
C GLU A 168 3.03 15.53 -13.86
N LEU A 169 2.62 15.43 -15.13
CA LEU A 169 3.50 15.55 -16.28
C LEU A 169 3.68 17.01 -16.75
N PRO A 170 4.74 17.32 -17.51
CA PRO A 170 4.87 18.59 -18.21
C PRO A 170 3.69 18.85 -19.18
N PRO A 171 3.30 20.12 -19.40
CA PRO A 171 2.15 20.48 -20.25
C PRO A 171 2.15 19.85 -21.65
N GLY A 172 3.32 19.67 -22.26
CA GLY A 172 3.45 19.08 -23.60
C GLY A 172 3.10 17.58 -23.69
N LEU A 173 3.13 16.85 -22.57
CA LEU A 173 2.81 15.41 -22.54
C LEU A 173 1.35 15.14 -22.16
N ARG A 174 0.68 16.05 -21.44
CA ARG A 174 -0.66 15.80 -20.89
C ARG A 174 -1.72 15.49 -21.95
N PRO A 175 -1.85 16.26 -23.06
CA PRO A 175 -2.87 15.97 -24.08
C PRO A 175 -2.62 14.63 -24.78
N ARG A 176 -1.35 14.29 -25.01
CA ARG A 176 -0.94 13.05 -25.67
C ARG A 176 -1.23 11.83 -24.79
N LEU A 177 -0.95 11.91 -23.49
CA LEU A 177 -1.31 10.86 -22.55
C LEU A 177 -2.83 10.70 -22.45
N ALA A 178 -3.58 11.81 -22.40
CA ALA A 178 -5.05 11.76 -22.34
C ALA A 178 -5.66 11.11 -23.60
N GLU A 179 -5.05 11.27 -24.77
CA GLU A 179 -5.42 10.58 -25.99
C GLU A 179 -5.10 9.09 -25.92
N LEU A 180 -3.87 8.72 -25.55
CA LEU A 180 -3.44 7.33 -25.43
C LEU A 180 -4.32 6.55 -24.43
N VAL A 181 -4.66 7.16 -23.29
CA VAL A 181 -5.57 6.60 -22.29
C VAL A 181 -6.95 6.31 -22.89
N ARG A 182 -7.49 7.27 -23.66
CA ARG A 182 -8.81 7.14 -24.29
C ARG A 182 -8.84 6.00 -25.32
N GLU A 183 -7.74 5.76 -26.01
CA GLU A 183 -7.60 4.70 -27.01
C GLU A 183 -7.37 3.31 -26.39
N SER A 184 -6.86 3.26 -25.15
CA SER A 184 -6.41 2.02 -24.51
C SER A 184 -7.49 1.30 -23.68
N GLY A 185 -8.69 1.86 -23.56
CA GLY A 185 -9.72 1.35 -22.65
C GLY A 185 -11.15 1.64 -23.10
N ASP A 186 -12.11 1.06 -22.39
CA ASP A 186 -13.56 1.25 -22.57
C ASP A 186 -14.11 2.49 -21.84
N GLY A 187 -13.24 3.40 -21.39
CA GLY A 187 -13.58 4.65 -20.69
C GLY A 187 -12.83 4.88 -19.38
N GLY A 188 -12.11 3.89 -18.85
CA GLY A 188 -11.23 4.01 -17.69
C GLY A 188 -9.76 4.27 -18.06
N ASP A 189 -9.02 4.99 -17.19
CA ASP A 189 -7.58 5.16 -17.35
C ASP A 189 -6.82 3.93 -16.82
N VAL A 190 -6.62 2.96 -17.71
CA VAL A 190 -5.92 1.70 -17.42
C VAL A 190 -4.39 1.83 -17.48
N ILE A 191 -3.85 2.99 -17.89
CA ILE A 191 -2.40 3.20 -18.07
C ILE A 191 -1.77 3.73 -16.79
N THR A 192 -2.35 4.80 -16.24
CA THR A 192 -1.81 5.52 -15.06
C THR A 192 -2.50 5.10 -13.76
N ARG A 193 -3.70 4.52 -13.83
CA ARG A 193 -4.41 3.99 -12.65
C ARG A 193 -4.25 2.49 -12.58
N VAL A 194 -3.06 2.05 -12.22
CA VAL A 194 -2.81 0.65 -11.87
C VAL A 194 -3.55 0.36 -10.57
N ALA A 195 -4.68 -0.34 -10.68
CA ALA A 195 -5.54 -0.71 -9.57
C ALA A 195 -5.02 -1.93 -8.81
N GLY A 196 -5.46 -2.06 -7.55
CA GLY A 196 -5.16 -3.20 -6.70
C GLY A 196 -3.99 -2.94 -5.75
N TRP A 197 -3.61 -4.01 -5.04
CA TRP A 197 -2.50 -4.03 -4.10
C TRP A 197 -1.19 -3.77 -4.83
N LYS A 198 -0.45 -2.73 -4.44
CA LYS A 198 0.72 -2.29 -5.21
C LYS A 198 1.85 -1.83 -4.31
N LEU A 199 3.08 -2.24 -4.63
CA LEU A 199 4.31 -1.77 -4.00
C LEU A 199 5.07 -0.88 -4.99
N GLY A 200 5.44 0.32 -4.59
CA GLY A 200 6.10 1.32 -5.44
C GLY A 200 5.17 1.96 -6.48
N GLY A 201 5.78 2.49 -7.55
CA GLY A 201 5.06 3.15 -8.64
C GLY A 201 4.56 4.57 -8.33
N TRP A 202 3.38 4.89 -8.86
CA TRP A 202 2.72 6.18 -8.71
C TRP A 202 1.38 6.08 -7.96
N PRO A 203 1.02 7.08 -7.15
CA PRO A 203 -0.30 7.15 -6.54
C PRO A 203 -1.40 7.35 -7.59
N THR A 204 -2.57 6.77 -7.35
CA THR A 204 -3.72 6.82 -8.25
C THR A 204 -4.65 7.99 -7.89
N TRP A 205 -4.93 8.89 -8.84
CA TRP A 205 -5.78 10.06 -8.57
C TRP A 205 -7.15 9.93 -9.26
N HIS A 206 -8.24 10.12 -8.50
CA HIS A 206 -9.62 9.92 -8.99
C HIS A 206 -10.51 11.14 -8.75
N LEU A 207 -10.51 11.65 -7.52
CA LEU A 207 -11.41 12.73 -7.06
C LEU A 207 -10.66 13.96 -6.54
N ALA A 208 -9.39 13.82 -6.17
CA ALA A 208 -8.55 14.93 -5.72
C ALA A 208 -7.36 15.14 -6.68
N TYR A 209 -6.84 16.36 -6.66
CA TYR A 209 -5.63 16.73 -7.39
C TYR A 209 -4.41 16.02 -6.78
N PRO A 210 -3.35 15.78 -7.59
CA PRO A 210 -2.11 15.24 -7.08
C PRO A 210 -1.57 16.03 -5.90
N ALA A 211 -1.34 15.34 -4.79
CA ALA A 211 -0.70 15.89 -3.62
C ALA A 211 0.76 15.45 -3.56
N VAL A 212 1.65 16.39 -3.27
CA VAL A 212 3.07 16.09 -2.97
C VAL A 212 3.23 16.16 -1.46
N PHE A 213 3.54 15.03 -0.85
CA PHE A 213 3.90 14.97 0.56
C PHE A 213 5.39 15.24 0.71
N ARG A 214 5.75 16.19 1.58
CA ARG A 214 7.14 16.44 1.95
C ARG A 214 7.43 15.78 3.28
N CYS A 215 8.54 15.07 3.35
CA CYS A 215 9.02 14.49 4.59
C CYS A 215 9.24 15.59 5.64
N GLY A 216 8.63 15.46 6.82
CA GLY A 216 8.78 16.44 7.91
C GLY A 216 10.21 16.52 8.44
N ASP A 217 10.99 15.44 8.33
CA ASP A 217 12.34 15.35 8.88
C ASP A 217 13.41 15.96 7.96
N CYS A 218 13.33 15.72 6.64
CA CYS A 218 14.36 16.16 5.68
C CYS A 218 13.85 17.01 4.50
N GLY A 219 12.53 17.22 4.38
CA GLY A 219 11.92 18.02 3.32
C GLY A 219 11.91 17.38 1.94
N THR A 220 12.42 16.15 1.79
CA THR A 220 12.41 15.41 0.52
C THR A 220 10.97 15.04 0.15
N ASP A 221 10.62 15.15 -1.13
CA ASP A 221 9.34 14.67 -1.65
C ASP A 221 9.21 13.16 -1.43
N MET A 222 8.15 12.76 -0.75
CA MET A 222 7.87 11.37 -0.43
C MET A 222 7.35 10.63 -1.66
N THR A 223 7.58 9.34 -1.71
CA THR A 223 7.15 8.46 -2.81
C THR A 223 6.15 7.43 -2.30
N LEU A 224 5.24 6.99 -3.18
CA LEU A 224 4.35 5.88 -2.86
C LEU A 224 5.18 4.66 -2.49
N LEU A 225 5.00 4.17 -1.26
CA LEU A 225 5.53 2.90 -0.81
C LEU A 225 4.53 1.80 -1.14
N PHE A 226 3.29 1.89 -0.66
CA PHE A 226 2.34 0.79 -0.77
C PHE A 226 0.90 1.29 -0.94
N THR A 227 0.12 0.61 -1.77
CA THR A 227 -1.33 0.79 -1.92
C THR A 227 -2.05 -0.43 -1.33
N VAL A 228 -2.92 -0.18 -0.37
CA VAL A 228 -3.90 -1.12 0.19
C VAL A 228 -5.22 -0.87 -0.53
N ALA A 229 -5.63 -1.79 -1.39
CA ALA A 229 -6.84 -1.65 -2.21
C ALA A 229 -8.01 -2.40 -1.59
N SER A 230 -9.22 -1.88 -1.79
CA SER A 230 -10.44 -2.65 -1.54
C SER A 230 -10.51 -3.86 -2.46
N ASP A 231 -10.70 -5.04 -1.89
CA ASP A 231 -10.62 -6.30 -2.63
C ASP A 231 -11.44 -7.40 -1.94
N GLY A 232 -12.43 -7.94 -2.66
CA GLY A 232 -13.30 -9.00 -2.15
C GLY A 232 -12.58 -10.33 -1.86
N GLU A 233 -11.43 -10.60 -2.50
CA GLU A 233 -10.65 -11.80 -2.21
C GLU A 233 -10.05 -11.73 -0.81
N THR A 234 -9.43 -10.58 -0.49
CA THR A 234 -8.86 -10.30 0.83
C THR A 234 -9.90 -9.92 1.88
N GLY A 235 -11.12 -9.57 1.46
CA GLY A 235 -12.16 -9.04 2.36
C GLY A 235 -11.89 -7.61 2.85
N VAL A 236 -10.83 -6.96 2.35
CA VAL A 236 -10.52 -5.57 2.69
C VAL A 236 -11.47 -4.63 1.96
N VAL A 237 -12.05 -3.69 2.71
CA VAL A 237 -12.85 -2.59 2.16
C VAL A 237 -12.37 -1.31 2.81
N VAL A 238 -11.90 -0.38 1.99
CA VAL A 238 -11.36 0.90 2.42
C VAL A 238 -12.32 1.99 2.00
N GLY A 239 -12.92 2.71 2.96
CA GLY A 239 -13.92 3.74 2.69
C GLY A 239 -15.06 3.23 1.78
N ARG A 240 -15.29 3.90 0.65
CA ARG A 240 -16.32 3.53 -0.34
C ARG A 240 -15.74 2.73 -1.50
N TRP A 241 -15.08 1.60 -1.21
CA TRP A 241 -14.34 0.81 -2.20
C TRP A 241 -13.19 1.58 -2.86
N GLY A 242 -12.47 2.33 -2.02
CA GLY A 242 -11.30 3.09 -2.40
C GLY A 242 -9.99 2.38 -2.11
N ASP A 243 -8.92 3.17 -2.07
CA ASP A 243 -7.56 2.75 -1.77
C ASP A 243 -7.00 3.58 -0.61
N LEU A 244 -6.24 2.93 0.28
CA LEU A 244 -5.37 3.60 1.24
C LEU A 244 -3.94 3.53 0.74
N ARG A 245 -3.21 4.65 0.78
CA ARG A 245 -1.86 4.74 0.23
C ARG A 245 -0.88 5.21 1.29
N ILE A 246 0.25 4.53 1.35
CA ILE A 246 1.33 4.80 2.29
C ILE A 246 2.48 5.40 1.49
N PHE A 247 2.93 6.59 1.88
CA PHE A 247 4.06 7.29 1.32
C PHE A 247 5.23 7.22 2.29
N ALA A 248 6.43 6.96 1.77
CA ALA A 248 7.65 6.92 2.56
C ALA A 248 8.69 7.91 2.04
N CYS A 249 9.55 8.36 2.94
CA CYS A 249 10.72 9.16 2.57
C CYS A 249 11.73 8.28 1.81
N PRO A 250 12.07 8.61 0.56
CA PRO A 250 13.04 7.82 -0.20
C PRO A 250 14.49 8.00 0.29
N ALA A 251 14.77 9.05 1.08
CA ALA A 251 16.10 9.32 1.60
C ALA A 251 16.44 8.52 2.87
N ASP A 252 15.43 8.23 3.72
CA ASP A 252 15.62 7.45 4.94
C ASP A 252 14.28 6.83 5.38
N HIS A 253 14.25 5.49 5.39
CA HIS A 253 13.08 4.70 5.78
C HIS A 253 12.68 4.84 7.26
N ARG A 254 13.55 5.43 8.09
CA ARG A 254 13.30 5.68 9.52
C ARG A 254 12.53 6.97 9.75
N HIS A 255 12.46 7.86 8.75
CA HIS A 255 11.63 9.04 8.82
C HIS A 255 10.14 8.66 8.79
N ALA A 256 9.29 9.55 9.30
CA ALA A 256 7.87 9.29 9.36
C ALA A 256 7.29 9.06 7.95
N PHE A 257 6.44 8.03 7.82
CA PHE A 257 5.60 7.82 6.64
C PHE A 257 4.38 8.76 6.70
N GLN A 258 3.66 8.87 5.59
CA GLN A 258 2.40 9.61 5.49
C GLN A 258 1.35 8.71 4.85
N VAL A 259 0.12 8.75 5.32
CA VAL A 259 -1.00 7.99 4.77
C VAL A 259 -2.03 8.94 4.19
N ASP A 260 -2.63 8.54 3.08
CA ASP A 260 -3.88 9.13 2.62
C ASP A 260 -4.89 8.06 2.18
N LEU A 261 -6.14 8.49 2.03
CA LEU A 261 -7.29 7.69 1.67
C LEU A 261 -7.93 8.28 0.41
N HIS A 262 -8.33 7.43 -0.55
CA HIS A 262 -8.78 7.88 -1.86
C HIS A 262 -9.89 7.05 -2.49
#